data_AF-A0A352RGS3-F1
#
_entry.id   AF-A0A352RGS3-F1
#
_cell.length_a   1.000
_cell.length_b   1.000
_cell.length_c   1.000
_cell.angle_alpha   90.00
_cell.angle_beta   90.00
_cell.angle_gamma   90.00
#
_symmetry.space_group_name_H-M   'P 1'
#
loop_
_entity.id
_entity.type
_entity.pdbx_description
1 polymer ?
#
loop_
_entity_poly.entity_id
_entity_poly.type
_entity_poly.pdbx_seq_one_letter_code
_entity_poly.pdbx_strand_id
1 'polypeptide(L)'
;WSTEGMRPGVVACSHHIGRWRRPQDAKANSWATNLVDIQEFESGKWKMNVISGIKPSESIDKDMKRIFWRDGGVHQNITHAVHPDPISGMHCWHQKVRIEKAHHSDTYGDVFVDTQKSKKVFQDWLKKTRPAPGPNGL
;
A
#
# COMPACT_ATOMS: atom_id res chain seq x y z
N TRP A 1 -2.56 -8.80 -16.02
CA TRP A 1 -3.22 -10.01 -16.53
C TRP A 1 -4.63 -9.65 -16.96
N SER A 2 -5.01 -10.00 -18.18
CA SER A 2 -6.42 -9.95 -18.62
C SER A 2 -7.01 -11.34 -18.44
N THR A 3 -8.21 -11.44 -17.90
CA THR A 3 -8.89 -12.72 -17.63
C THR A 3 -10.40 -12.56 -17.69
N GLU A 4 -11.10 -13.59 -18.14
CA GLU A 4 -12.57 -13.66 -18.17
C GLU A 4 -13.18 -13.97 -16.79
N GLY A 5 -12.35 -14.38 -15.82
CA GLY A 5 -12.78 -14.68 -14.46
C GLY A 5 -13.17 -13.46 -13.62
N MET A 6 -13.03 -12.24 -14.16
CA MET A 6 -13.34 -10.99 -13.46
C MET A 6 -14.60 -10.32 -14.01
N ARG A 7 -15.49 -9.89 -13.11
CA ARG A 7 -16.64 -9.06 -13.47
C ARG A 7 -16.16 -7.76 -14.15
N PRO A 8 -16.78 -7.33 -15.27
CA PRO A 8 -16.47 -6.04 -15.90
C PRO A 8 -16.54 -4.88 -14.89
N GLY A 9 -15.51 -4.02 -14.90
CA GLY A 9 -15.38 -2.89 -13.98
C GLY A 9 -14.77 -3.23 -12.61
N VAL A 10 -14.40 -4.49 -12.35
CA VAL A 10 -13.74 -4.91 -11.12
C VAL A 10 -12.31 -5.32 -11.42
N VAL A 11 -11.38 -4.89 -10.57
CA VAL A 11 -9.99 -5.33 -10.59
C VAL A 11 -9.68 -6.04 -9.29
N ALA A 12 -9.11 -7.24 -9.39
CA ALA A 12 -8.63 -8.00 -8.26
C ALA A 12 -7.12 -7.77 -8.08
N CYS A 13 -6.70 -7.52 -6.84
CA CYS A 13 -5.30 -7.34 -6.48
C CYS A 13 -5.01 -8.07 -5.15
N SER A 14 -4.04 -8.99 -5.17
CA SER A 14 -3.70 -9.82 -4.01
C SER A 14 -2.90 -9.03 -2.97
N HIS A 15 -3.27 -9.12 -1.69
CA HIS A 15 -2.83 -8.17 -0.65
C HIS A 15 -1.56 -8.54 0.14
N HIS A 16 -0.74 -9.48 -0.33
CA HIS A 16 0.42 -9.97 0.44
C HIS A 16 1.77 -9.78 -0.23
N ILE A 17 1.79 -9.24 -1.45
CA ILE A 17 3.02 -8.79 -2.11
C ILE A 17 3.20 -7.29 -1.87
N GLY A 18 4.42 -6.77 -1.99
CA GLY A 18 4.75 -5.38 -1.71
C GLY A 18 5.31 -5.14 -0.32
N ARG A 19 5.91 -6.13 0.34
CA ARG A 19 6.58 -5.86 1.62
C ARG A 19 7.76 -4.92 1.38
N TRP A 20 7.97 -4.01 2.31
CA TRP A 20 9.03 -3.01 2.22
C TRP A 20 9.71 -2.80 3.56
N ARG A 21 10.91 -2.24 3.50
CA ARG A 21 11.69 -1.78 4.65
C ARG A 21 12.47 -0.54 4.29
N ARG A 22 12.78 0.30 5.28
CA ARG A 22 13.67 1.46 5.12
C ARG A 22 15.11 1.08 5.40
N PRO A 23 16.10 1.94 5.07
CA PRO A 23 17.51 1.67 5.34
C PRO A 23 17.82 1.39 6.81
N GLN A 24 17.13 2.06 7.73
CA GLN A 24 17.27 1.91 9.18
C GLN A 24 16.58 0.67 9.76
N ASP A 25 15.67 0.03 9.02
CA ASP A 25 14.93 -1.12 9.51
C ASP A 25 15.81 -2.38 9.40
N ALA A 26 15.59 -3.35 10.30
CA ALA A 26 16.35 -4.59 10.34
C ALA A 26 16.31 -5.33 8.99
N LYS A 27 17.45 -5.89 8.59
CA LYS A 27 17.54 -6.73 7.39
C LYS A 27 16.90 -8.10 7.69
N ALA A 28 15.62 -8.23 7.41
CA ALA A 28 14.86 -9.47 7.50
C ALA A 28 14.07 -9.71 6.20
N ASN A 29 13.76 -10.97 5.89
CA ASN A 29 12.93 -11.36 4.74
C ASN A 29 13.37 -10.73 3.41
N SER A 30 14.67 -10.65 3.14
CA SER A 30 15.22 -10.01 1.94
C SER A 30 14.81 -10.68 0.63
N TRP A 31 14.33 -11.92 0.70
CA TRP A 31 13.71 -12.66 -0.39
C TRP A 31 12.28 -12.20 -0.74
N ALA A 32 11.69 -11.30 0.05
CA ALA A 32 10.31 -10.85 -0.10
C ALA A 32 10.10 -9.34 0.15
N THR A 33 11.17 -8.57 0.42
CA THR A 33 11.05 -7.19 0.91
C THR A 33 11.87 -6.21 0.07
N ASN A 34 11.22 -5.16 -0.44
CA ASN A 34 11.88 -4.05 -1.12
C ASN A 34 12.55 -3.11 -0.12
N LEU A 35 13.75 -2.63 -0.43
CA LEU A 35 14.32 -1.46 0.24
C LEU A 35 13.71 -0.21 -0.39
N VAL A 36 13.07 0.62 0.42
CA VAL A 36 12.38 1.83 -0.04
C VAL A 36 12.91 3.08 0.66
N ASP A 37 12.79 4.19 -0.02
CA ASP A 37 12.93 5.53 0.53
C ASP A 37 11.55 6.18 0.62
N ILE A 38 11.26 6.84 1.74
CA ILE A 38 9.96 7.48 1.98
C ILE A 38 10.21 8.94 2.33
N GLN A 39 9.68 9.84 1.51
CA GLN A 39 9.90 11.27 1.64
C GLN A 39 8.59 12.05 1.50
N GLU A 40 8.45 13.09 2.31
CA GLU A 40 7.44 14.12 2.11
C GLU A 40 8.04 15.21 1.22
N PHE A 41 7.50 15.40 0.01
CA PHE A 41 8.03 16.42 -0.91
C PHE A 41 7.22 17.73 -0.86
N GLU A 42 6.01 17.67 -0.33
CA GLU A 42 5.13 18.80 -0.05
C GLU A 42 4.26 18.43 1.14
N SER A 43 3.78 19.40 1.92
CA SER A 43 2.98 19.13 3.12
C SER A 43 1.78 18.20 2.83
N GLY A 44 1.76 17.06 3.51
CA GLY A 44 0.76 16.00 3.36
C GLY A 44 0.93 15.12 2.13
N LYS A 45 1.94 15.35 1.28
CA LYS A 45 2.17 14.63 0.03
C LYS A 45 3.46 13.82 0.12
N TRP A 46 3.29 12.50 0.14
CA TRP A 46 4.37 11.55 0.40
C TRP A 46 4.64 10.69 -0.82
N LYS A 47 5.92 10.45 -1.10
CA LYS A 47 6.39 9.48 -2.07
C LYS A 47 7.16 8.37 -1.37
N MET A 48 6.94 7.15 -1.82
CA MET A 48 7.75 5.99 -1.50
C MET A 48 8.33 5.47 -2.81
N ASN A 49 9.66 5.45 -2.93
CA ASN A 49 10.37 4.96 -4.10
C ASN A 49 11.16 3.70 -3.76
N VAL A 50 11.21 2.74 -4.66
CA VAL A 50 12.01 1.52 -4.47
C VAL A 50 13.49 1.83 -4.77
N ILE A 51 14.35 1.72 -3.75
CA ILE A 51 15.81 1.87 -3.90
C ILE A 51 16.44 0.58 -4.44
N SER A 52 16.02 -0.57 -3.90
CA SER A 52 16.49 -1.89 -4.34
C SER A 52 15.42 -2.94 -4.10
N GLY A 53 15.12 -3.70 -5.14
CA GLY A 53 14.22 -4.85 -5.08
C GLY A 53 14.91 -6.14 -4.61
N ILE A 54 14.20 -7.25 -4.79
CA ILE A 54 14.67 -8.60 -4.47
C ILE A 54 15.71 -9.04 -5.49
N LYS A 55 16.80 -9.64 -5.00
CA LYS A 55 17.87 -10.21 -5.82
C LYS A 55 18.63 -11.29 -5.07
N PRO A 56 19.32 -12.21 -5.78
CA PRO A 56 20.29 -13.09 -5.16
C PRO A 56 21.30 -12.32 -4.29
N SER A 57 21.69 -12.93 -3.17
CA SER A 57 22.75 -12.38 -2.32
C SER A 57 23.59 -13.47 -1.68
N GLU A 58 24.87 -13.17 -1.48
CA GLU A 58 25.77 -13.95 -0.64
C GLU A 58 25.30 -13.89 0.82
N SER A 59 25.17 -15.05 1.46
CA SER A 59 24.71 -15.18 2.85
C SER A 59 25.14 -16.52 3.45
N ILE A 60 25.05 -16.66 4.78
CA ILE A 60 25.26 -17.94 5.49
C ILE A 60 24.27 -19.00 4.98
N ASP A 61 23.03 -18.59 4.74
CA ASP A 61 22.05 -19.40 4.02
C ASP A 61 22.36 -19.38 2.52
N LYS A 62 22.72 -20.56 1.99
CA LYS A 62 23.10 -20.75 0.58
C LYS A 62 21.92 -20.63 -0.37
N ASP A 63 20.68 -20.76 0.10
CA ASP A 63 19.49 -20.65 -0.73
C ASP A 63 19.23 -19.21 -1.19
N MET A 64 19.80 -18.23 -0.47
CA MET A 64 19.75 -16.81 -0.87
C MET A 64 20.38 -16.53 -2.24
N LYS A 65 21.32 -17.37 -2.70
CA LYS A 65 21.89 -17.25 -4.06
C LYS A 65 20.96 -17.79 -5.15
N ARG A 66 19.96 -18.59 -4.78
CA ARG A 66 19.06 -19.29 -5.71
C ARG A 66 17.80 -18.49 -6.05
N ILE A 67 17.62 -17.32 -5.43
CA ILE A 67 16.50 -16.41 -5.70
C ILE A 67 16.51 -16.02 -7.18
N PHE A 68 15.54 -16.51 -7.94
CA PHE A 68 15.44 -16.23 -9.39
C PHE A 68 14.35 -15.20 -9.73
N TRP A 69 13.53 -14.80 -8.74
CA TRP A 69 12.53 -13.75 -8.90
C TRP A 69 13.11 -12.38 -8.52
N ARG A 70 12.50 -11.33 -9.07
CA ARG A 70 12.89 -9.94 -8.83
C ARG A 70 11.78 -9.12 -8.17
N ASP A 71 10.55 -9.63 -8.22
CA ASP A 71 9.38 -8.87 -7.87
C ASP A 71 9.09 -8.92 -6.38
N GLY A 72 9.31 -7.80 -5.69
CA GLY A 72 8.88 -7.58 -4.31
C GLY A 72 7.46 -7.03 -4.20
N GLY A 73 6.83 -6.70 -5.32
CA GLY A 73 5.50 -6.11 -5.45
C GLY A 73 5.40 -4.66 -5.00
N VAL A 74 4.16 -4.17 -4.90
CA VAL A 74 3.82 -2.80 -4.48
C VAL A 74 2.81 -2.86 -3.34
N HIS A 75 3.03 -2.10 -2.27
CA HIS A 75 2.21 -2.18 -1.06
C HIS A 75 0.87 -1.45 -1.22
N GLN A 76 -0.14 -2.10 -1.79
CA GLN A 76 -1.43 -1.48 -2.10
C GLN A 76 -2.13 -0.81 -0.89
N ASN A 77 -2.08 -1.42 0.30
CA ASN A 77 -2.83 -0.91 1.45
C ASN A 77 -2.35 0.47 1.92
N ILE A 78 -1.12 0.87 1.56
CA ILE A 78 -0.58 2.17 1.98
C ILE A 78 -1.25 3.33 1.23
N THR A 79 -1.88 3.06 0.08
CA THR A 79 -2.61 4.05 -0.71
C THR A 79 -4.09 4.11 -0.36
N HIS A 80 -4.59 3.26 0.54
CA HIS A 80 -5.98 3.26 0.94
C HIS A 80 -6.25 4.47 1.83
N ALA A 81 -7.35 5.18 1.54
CA ALA A 81 -7.83 6.22 2.44
C ALA A 81 -8.34 5.59 3.75
N VAL A 82 -8.60 6.41 4.77
CA VAL A 82 -9.26 5.92 6.00
C VAL A 82 -10.77 6.06 5.85
N HIS A 83 -11.47 4.93 5.75
CA HIS A 83 -12.93 4.87 5.64
C HIS A 83 -13.49 3.84 6.62
N PRO A 84 -13.80 4.26 7.86
CA PRO A 84 -14.36 3.39 8.88
C PRO A 84 -15.85 3.19 8.61
N ASP A 85 -16.31 1.95 8.64
CA ASP A 85 -17.72 1.60 8.60
C ASP A 85 -18.50 2.42 9.66
N PRO A 86 -19.55 3.18 9.29
CA PRO A 86 -20.17 4.14 10.20
C PRO A 86 -20.88 3.53 11.42
N ILE A 87 -21.06 2.21 11.44
CA ILE A 87 -21.73 1.48 12.51
C ILE A 87 -20.71 0.80 13.43
N SER A 88 -19.78 0.03 12.86
CA SER A 88 -18.82 -0.80 13.59
C SER A 88 -17.45 -0.15 13.81
N GLY A 89 -17.12 0.89 13.03
CA GLY A 89 -15.79 1.50 13.00
C GLY A 89 -14.73 0.67 12.25
N MET A 90 -15.07 -0.49 11.70
CA MET A 90 -14.13 -1.36 10.98
C MET A 90 -13.65 -0.70 9.69
N HIS A 91 -12.38 -0.89 9.33
CA HIS A 91 -11.85 -0.40 8.06
C HIS A 91 -12.49 -1.13 6.87
N CYS A 92 -13.06 -0.38 5.92
CA CYS A 92 -13.57 -0.96 4.68
C CYS A 92 -12.43 -1.17 3.68
N TRP A 93 -12.22 -2.39 3.18
CA TRP A 93 -11.04 -2.69 2.34
C TRP A 93 -11.23 -2.48 0.83
N HIS A 94 -12.47 -2.40 0.35
CA HIS A 94 -12.75 -2.22 -1.07
C HIS A 94 -12.54 -0.76 -1.51
N GLN A 95 -11.72 -0.57 -2.53
CA GLN A 95 -11.36 0.75 -3.06
C GLN A 95 -12.01 1.00 -4.43
N LYS A 96 -12.41 2.25 -4.66
CA LYS A 96 -12.66 2.74 -6.02
C LYS A 96 -11.34 3.20 -6.63
N VAL A 97 -10.96 2.62 -7.76
CA VAL A 97 -9.69 2.92 -8.44
C VAL A 97 -9.92 3.37 -9.88
N ARG A 98 -8.93 4.07 -10.44
CA ARG A 98 -8.80 4.33 -11.88
C ARG A 98 -7.49 3.69 -12.33
N ILE A 99 -7.53 3.00 -13.46
CA ILE A 99 -6.36 2.34 -14.04
C ILE A 99 -6.05 2.99 -15.38
N GLU A 100 -4.78 3.25 -15.61
CA GLU A 100 -4.25 3.72 -16.88
C GLU A 100 -2.95 3.00 -17.20
N LYS A 101 -2.47 3.12 -18.45
CA LYS A 101 -1.14 2.64 -18.80
C LYS A 101 -0.10 3.50 -18.07
N ALA A 102 0.97 2.87 -17.61
CA ALA A 102 2.11 3.58 -17.05
C ALA A 102 2.67 4.57 -18.08
N HIS A 103 3.03 5.75 -17.59
CA HIS A 103 3.70 6.80 -18.36
C HIS A 103 5.20 6.51 -18.46
N HIS A 104 5.87 7.16 -19.41
CA HIS A 104 7.32 7.01 -19.59
C HIS A 104 8.16 7.48 -18.40
N SER A 105 7.59 8.36 -17.56
CA SER A 105 8.20 8.88 -16.34
C SER A 105 7.92 8.04 -15.09
N ASP A 106 7.05 7.03 -15.19
CA ASP A 106 6.69 6.20 -14.04
C ASP A 106 7.76 5.15 -13.78
N THR A 107 8.13 4.98 -12.51
CA THR A 107 9.06 3.93 -12.07
C THR A 107 8.28 2.81 -11.37
N TYR A 108 8.63 1.56 -11.66
CA TYR A 108 7.99 0.42 -11.01
C TYR A 108 8.18 0.45 -9.49
N GLY A 109 7.08 0.31 -8.76
CA GLY A 109 7.09 0.27 -7.29
C GLY A 109 6.99 1.63 -6.61
N ASP A 110 7.00 2.73 -7.38
CA ASP A 110 6.76 4.05 -6.82
C ASP A 110 5.31 4.16 -6.34
N VAL A 111 5.16 4.75 -5.16
CA VAL A 111 3.87 4.99 -4.53
C VAL A 111 3.79 6.46 -4.15
N PHE A 112 2.63 7.06 -4.41
CA PHE A 112 2.33 8.42 -4.02
C PHE A 112 1.03 8.47 -3.21
N VAL A 113 1.04 9.22 -2.11
CA VAL A 113 -0.15 9.41 -1.27
C VAL A 113 -0.31 10.86 -0.85
N ASP A 114 -1.57 11.29 -0.71
CA ASP A 114 -1.98 12.59 -0.22
C ASP A 114 -2.80 12.39 1.07
N THR A 115 -2.18 12.68 2.20
CA THR A 115 -2.76 12.45 3.53
C THR A 115 -3.91 13.42 3.82
N GLN A 116 -3.93 14.59 3.19
CA GLN A 116 -5.02 15.55 3.32
C GLN A 116 -6.28 15.04 2.60
N LYS A 117 -6.12 14.43 1.41
CA LYS A 117 -7.22 13.72 0.74
C LYS A 117 -7.69 12.52 1.55
N SER A 118 -6.79 11.73 2.12
CA SER A 118 -7.16 10.61 3.01
C SER A 118 -7.96 11.09 4.22
N LYS A 119 -7.52 12.17 4.87
CA LYS A 119 -8.22 12.81 6.00
C LYS A 119 -9.59 13.35 5.60
N LYS A 120 -9.72 13.92 4.40
CA LYS A 120 -11.00 14.40 3.87
C LYS A 120 -12.00 13.26 3.69
N VAL A 121 -11.55 12.11 3.16
CA VAL A 121 -12.38 10.89 3.07
C VAL A 121 -12.83 10.45 4.46
N PHE A 122 -11.90 10.37 5.43
CA PHE A 122 -12.25 10.04 6.81
C PHE A 122 -13.33 10.95 7.37
N GLN A 123 -13.20 12.28 7.22
CA GLN A 123 -14.19 13.24 7.69
C GLN A 123 -15.56 13.06 7.01
N ASP A 124 -15.59 12.73 5.72
CA ASP A 124 -16.84 12.50 5.01
C ASP A 124 -17.53 11.19 5.41
N TRP A 125 -16.76 10.19 5.85
CA TRP A 125 -17.30 8.97 6.48
C TRP A 125 -17.76 9.20 7.92
N LEU A 126 -17.00 9.98 8.70
CA LEU A 126 -17.35 10.33 10.07
C LEU A 126 -18.72 11.04 10.15
N LYS A 127 -19.06 11.89 9.18
CA LYS A 127 -20.39 12.52 9.08
C LYS A 127 -21.57 11.54 8.96
N LYS A 128 -21.30 10.28 8.58
CA LYS A 128 -22.31 9.22 8.47
C LYS A 128 -22.46 8.42 9.76
N THR A 129 -21.55 8.60 10.71
CA THR A 129 -21.59 7.91 12.01
C THR A 129 -22.70 8.51 12.88
N ARG A 130 -23.20 7.70 13.82
CA ARG A 130 -24.01 8.22 14.93
C ARG A 130 -23.06 8.59 16.07
N PRO A 131 -23.33 9.68 16.80
CA PRO A 131 -22.54 9.98 17.98
C PRO A 131 -22.61 8.79 18.95
N ALA A 132 -21.49 8.50 19.60
CA ALA A 132 -21.54 7.69 20.81
C ALA A 132 -22.50 8.39 21.79
N PRO A 133 -23.16 7.64 22.69
CA PRO A 133 -24.14 8.22 23.60
C PRO A 133 -23.60 9.55 24.17
N GLY A 134 -22.46 9.51 24.85
CA GLY A 134 -21.90 10.69 25.50
C GLY A 134 -21.48 10.34 26.93
N PRO A 135 -21.13 11.34 27.77
CA PRO A 135 -20.79 11.10 29.16
C PRO A 135 -21.94 10.36 29.87
N ASN A 136 -21.61 9.31 30.64
CA ASN A 136 -22.54 8.42 31.34
C ASN A 136 -23.35 7.43 30.46
N GLY A 137 -22.95 7.20 29.20
CA GLY A 137 -23.64 6.23 28.33
C GLY A 137 -24.99 6.75 27.81
N LEU A 138 -25.22 8.06 27.89
CA LEU A 138 -26.31 8.84 27.28
C LEU A 138 -25.80 9.64 26.13
#